data_AF-A0A077YZR8-F1
#
_entry.id   AF-A0A077YZR8-F1
#
_cell.length_a   1.000
_cell.length_b   1.000
_cell.length_c   1.000
_cell.angle_alpha   90.00
_cell.angle_beta   90.00
_cell.angle_gamma   90.00
#
_symmetry.space_group_name_H-M   'P 1'
#
loop_
_entity.id
_entity.type
_entity.pdbx_description
1 polymer ?
#
loop_
_entity_poly.entity_id
_entity_poly.type
_entity_poly.pdbx_seq_one_letter_code
_entity_poly.pdbx_strand_id
1 'polypeptide(L)'
;MEEICLEELPYVEERTPVHGVPKSGRTWKTKQKKATKHKPVHSSWKKKVSIRDATTKVKEIERKILEDRAKLIEQKKKQLKEREERKLINERKAEVVQVVSHFKLEFYRFNCMEMLDTTFCCKTDLCPGSGLAFKKNFY
;
A
#
# COMPACT_ATOMS: atom_id res chain seq x y z
N MET A 1 7.58 5.99 -12.85
CA MET A 1 7.40 4.61 -13.27
C MET A 1 8.62 4.27 -14.07
N GLU A 2 9.60 3.58 -13.47
CA GLU A 2 10.74 3.10 -14.22
C GLU A 2 10.20 2.05 -15.19
N GLU A 3 10.23 2.37 -16.49
CA GLU A 3 10.01 1.39 -17.54
C GLU A 3 11.00 0.26 -17.30
N ILE A 4 10.47 -0.90 -16.92
CA ILE A 4 11.24 -2.13 -16.85
C ILE A 4 11.60 -2.43 -18.30
N CYS A 5 12.82 -2.07 -18.70
CA CYS A 5 13.39 -2.51 -19.96
C CYS A 5 13.24 -4.02 -20.02
N LEU A 6 12.38 -4.50 -20.93
CA LEU A 6 12.35 -5.89 -21.33
C LEU A 6 13.72 -6.16 -21.97
N GLU A 7 14.65 -6.64 -21.16
CA GLU A 7 15.94 -7.10 -21.60
C GLU A 7 15.67 -8.25 -22.59
N GLU A 8 15.83 -7.96 -23.88
CA GLU A 8 15.69 -8.95 -24.94
C GLU A 8 16.70 -10.06 -24.68
N LEU A 9 16.20 -11.20 -24.21
CA LEU A 9 17.00 -12.39 -24.04
C LEU A 9 17.60 -12.76 -25.40
N PRO A 10 18.91 -13.01 -25.50
CA PRO A 10 19.52 -13.41 -26.76
C PRO A 10 18.86 -14.71 -27.22
N TYR A 11 18.30 -14.69 -28.44
CA TYR A 11 17.86 -15.89 -29.12
C TYR A 11 19.07 -16.79 -29.34
N VAL A 12 19.27 -17.75 -28.43
CA VAL A 12 20.26 -18.82 -28.63
C VAL A 12 19.64 -19.77 -29.63
N GLU A 13 19.94 -19.56 -30.90
CA GLU A 13 19.66 -20.54 -31.93
C GLU A 13 20.45 -21.81 -31.58
N GLU A 14 19.76 -22.80 -31.00
CA GLU A 14 20.34 -24.12 -30.80
C GLU A 14 20.79 -24.61 -32.17
N ARG A 15 22.11 -24.67 -32.40
CA ARG A 15 22.71 -25.27 -33.58
C ARG A 15 22.37 -26.76 -33.59
N THR A 16 21.16 -27.11 -34.00
CA THR A 16 20.85 -28.49 -34.36
C THR A 16 21.73 -28.82 -35.57
N PRO A 17 22.55 -29.88 -35.53
CA PRO A 17 23.27 -30.29 -36.72
C PRO A 17 22.25 -30.46 -37.85
N VAL A 18 22.45 -29.74 -38.95
CA VAL A 18 21.55 -29.80 -40.11
C VAL A 18 21.70 -31.20 -40.70
N HIS A 19 20.79 -32.09 -40.33
CA HIS A 19 20.66 -33.38 -40.99
C HIS A 19 20.07 -33.12 -42.39
N GLY A 20 20.76 -33.57 -43.43
CA GLY A 20 20.31 -33.40 -44.82
C GLY A 20 18.95 -34.06 -45.06
N VAL A 21 18.23 -33.60 -46.10
CA VAL A 21 16.93 -34.17 -46.49
C VAL A 21 17.12 -35.61 -46.97
N PRO A 22 16.47 -36.62 -46.36
CA PRO A 22 16.63 -37.99 -46.81
C PRO A 22 15.89 -38.22 -48.15
N LYS A 23 16.40 -39.17 -48.96
CA LYS A 23 15.84 -39.50 -50.28
C LYS A 23 14.35 -39.88 -50.24
N SER A 24 13.85 -40.40 -49.12
CA SER A 24 12.46 -40.82 -48.94
C SER A 24 11.48 -39.69 -48.66
N GLY A 25 11.92 -38.43 -48.52
CA GLY A 25 11.04 -37.29 -48.17
C GLY A 25 10.51 -37.27 -46.73
N ARG A 26 10.76 -38.32 -45.94
CA ARG A 26 10.36 -38.43 -44.53
C ARG A 26 11.31 -37.66 -43.62
N THR A 27 10.79 -36.79 -42.75
CA THR A 27 11.60 -36.03 -41.77
C THR A 27 12.32 -36.95 -40.77
N TRP A 28 13.56 -36.59 -40.41
CA TRP A 28 14.29 -37.26 -39.33
C TRP A 28 13.50 -37.14 -38.02
N LYS A 29 13.49 -38.20 -37.20
CA LYS A 29 12.94 -38.11 -35.84
C LYS A 29 13.83 -37.14 -35.04
N THR A 30 13.26 -36.06 -34.51
CA THR A 30 13.97 -35.17 -33.58
C THR A 30 14.44 -35.98 -32.38
N LYS A 31 15.70 -35.83 -31.97
CA LYS A 31 16.19 -36.41 -30.71
C LYS A 31 15.39 -35.77 -29.58
N GLN A 32 14.39 -36.48 -29.06
CA GLN A 32 13.74 -36.10 -27.82
C GLN A 32 14.82 -36.10 -26.74
N LYS A 33 15.21 -34.92 -26.24
CA LYS A 33 16.07 -34.82 -25.06
C LYS A 33 15.33 -35.58 -23.98
N LYS A 34 15.81 -36.79 -23.62
CA LYS A 34 15.28 -37.52 -22.47
C LYS A 34 15.55 -36.60 -21.28
N ALA A 35 14.53 -35.89 -20.81
CA ALA A 35 14.65 -35.10 -19.62
C ALA A 35 14.96 -36.08 -18.49
N THR A 36 16.22 -36.19 -18.11
CA THR A 36 16.66 -36.97 -16.97
C THR A 36 16.13 -36.23 -15.74
N LYS A 37 14.84 -36.42 -15.43
CA LYS A 37 14.15 -35.84 -14.27
C LYS A 37 14.58 -36.55 -12.98
N HIS A 38 15.84 -36.95 -12.87
CA HIS A 38 16.35 -37.44 -11.60
C HIS A 38 16.54 -36.24 -10.68
N LYS A 39 15.66 -36.14 -9.68
CA LYS A 39 15.97 -35.34 -8.49
C LYS A 39 17.30 -35.88 -7.94
N PRO A 40 18.27 -35.02 -7.58
CA PRO A 40 19.44 -35.51 -6.87
C PRO A 40 18.96 -36.17 -5.56
N VAL A 41 19.40 -37.40 -5.29
CA VAL A 41 19.03 -38.16 -4.07
C VAL A 41 19.31 -37.32 -2.82
N HIS A 42 20.39 -36.55 -2.86
CA HIS A 42 20.74 -35.57 -1.84
C HIS A 42 21.12 -34.24 -2.47
N SER A 43 20.58 -33.15 -1.93
CA SER A 43 21.11 -31.81 -2.18
C SER A 43 22.40 -31.59 -1.38
N SER A 44 23.32 -30.82 -1.96
CA SER A 44 24.54 -30.40 -1.26
C SER A 44 24.20 -29.63 0.02
N TRP A 45 25.03 -29.75 1.05
CA TRP A 45 24.82 -29.05 2.31
C TRP A 45 24.68 -27.53 2.13
N LYS A 46 25.55 -26.94 1.29
CA LYS A 46 25.50 -25.52 0.91
C LYS A 46 24.13 -25.11 0.37
N LYS A 47 23.51 -25.95 -0.48
CA LYS A 47 22.16 -25.71 -1.01
C LYS A 47 21.08 -25.82 0.08
N LYS A 48 21.23 -26.74 1.04
CA LYS A 48 20.30 -26.84 2.17
C LYS A 48 20.39 -25.60 3.07
N VAL A 49 21.60 -25.12 3.37
CA VAL A 49 21.83 -23.89 4.14
C VAL A 49 21.21 -22.69 3.43
N SER A 50 21.48 -22.49 2.13
CA SER A 50 20.92 -21.35 1.40
C SER A 50 19.38 -21.37 1.36
N ILE A 51 18.76 -22.55 1.25
CA ILE A 51 17.30 -22.69 1.32
C ILE A 51 16.79 -22.36 2.72
N ARG A 52 17.44 -22.86 3.77
CA ARG A 52 17.07 -22.54 5.16
C ARG A 52 17.12 -21.04 5.40
N ASP A 53 18.23 -20.39 5.03
CA ASP A 53 18.40 -18.95 5.19
C ASP A 53 17.32 -18.16 4.44
N ALA A 54 17.01 -18.56 3.20
CA ALA A 54 15.93 -17.95 2.43
C ALA A 54 14.57 -18.13 3.13
N THR A 55 14.24 -19.34 3.59
CA THR A 55 12.97 -19.60 4.28
C THR A 55 12.85 -18.86 5.61
N THR A 56 13.96 -18.71 6.36
CA THR A 56 13.99 -17.96 7.62
C THR A 56 13.72 -16.49 7.36
N LYS A 57 14.36 -15.89 6.34
CA LYS A 57 14.12 -14.50 5.93
C LYS A 57 12.67 -14.24 5.54
N VAL A 58 12.05 -15.16 4.78
CA VAL A 58 10.64 -15.06 4.40
C VAL A 58 9.74 -15.06 5.65
N LYS A 59 9.94 -16.00 6.58
CA LYS A 59 9.17 -16.07 7.83
C LYS A 59 9.33 -14.83 8.70
N GLU A 60 10.54 -14.26 8.74
CA GLU A 60 10.79 -13.00 9.46
C GLU A 60 9.98 -11.85 8.88
N ILE A 61 9.91 -11.75 7.55
CA ILE A 61 9.12 -10.72 6.86
C ILE A 61 7.62 -10.95 7.10
N GLU A 62 7.14 -12.19 6.98
CA GLU A 62 5.74 -12.55 7.28
C GLU A 62 5.35 -12.14 8.70
N ARG A 63 6.20 -12.45 9.69
CA ARG A 63 5.97 -12.07 11.09
C ARG A 63 5.88 -10.54 11.25
N LYS A 64 6.78 -9.76 10.65
CA LYS A 64 6.74 -8.29 10.71
C LYS A 64 5.42 -7.75 10.13
N ILE A 65 4.97 -8.28 8.99
CA ILE A 65 3.70 -7.88 8.36
C ILE A 65 2.50 -8.16 9.28
N LEU A 66 2.49 -9.32 9.94
CA LEU A 66 1.43 -9.67 10.87
C LEU A 66 1.42 -8.78 12.11
N GLU A 67 2.60 -8.49 12.68
CA GLU A 67 2.75 -7.59 13.82
C GLU A 67 2.26 -6.18 13.50
N ASP A 68 2.62 -5.65 12.33
CA ASP A 68 2.18 -4.32 11.91
C ASP A 68 0.67 -4.25 11.68
N ARG A 69 0.06 -5.29 11.09
CA ARG A 69 -1.40 -5.41 10.98
C ARG A 69 -2.07 -5.47 12.35
N ALA A 70 -1.52 -6.22 13.29
CA ALA A 70 -2.05 -6.32 14.64
C ALA A 70 -2.02 -4.96 15.36
N LYS A 71 -0.92 -4.21 15.27
CA LYS A 71 -0.79 -2.85 15.82
C LYS A 71 -1.84 -1.90 15.25
N LEU A 72 -2.06 -1.93 13.93
CA LEU A 72 -3.07 -1.09 13.28
C LEU A 72 -4.49 -1.43 13.74
N ILE A 73 -4.80 -2.71 13.91
CA ILE A 73 -6.11 -3.15 14.43
C ILE A 73 -6.30 -2.70 15.88
N GLU A 74 -5.28 -2.84 16.72
CA GLU A 74 -5.32 -2.39 18.11
C GLU A 74 -5.54 -0.88 18.22
N GLN A 75 -4.84 -0.08 17.41
CA GLN A 75 -5.03 1.36 17.33
C GLN A 75 -6.46 1.72 16.92
N LYS A 76 -7.01 1.07 15.88
CA LYS A 76 -8.40 1.28 15.46
C LYS A 76 -9.39 0.91 16.57
N LYS A 77 -9.16 -0.19 17.29
CA LYS A 77 -10.00 -0.58 18.43
C LYS A 77 -9.99 0.47 19.54
N LYS A 78 -8.83 1.04 19.87
CA LYS A 78 -8.71 2.14 20.84
C LYS A 78 -9.50 3.38 20.39
N GLN A 79 -9.31 3.80 19.13
CA GLN A 79 -10.05 4.92 18.55
C GLN A 79 -11.57 4.71 18.54
N LEU A 80 -12.03 3.48 18.29
CA LEU A 80 -13.46 3.16 18.31
C LEU A 80 -14.04 3.26 19.72
N LYS A 81 -13.35 2.72 20.72
CA LYS A 81 -13.76 2.86 22.13
C LYS A 81 -13.85 4.32 22.55
N GLU A 82 -12.85 5.14 22.22
CA GLU A 82 -12.87 6.59 22.48
C GLU A 82 -14.02 7.30 21.75
N ARG A 83 -14.35 6.89 20.52
CA ARG A 83 -15.49 7.43 19.78
C ARG A 83 -16.82 7.03 20.41
N GLU A 84 -16.95 5.79 20.88
CA GLU A 84 -18.13 5.29 21.58
C GLU A 84 -18.34 6.03 22.91
N GLU A 85 -17.28 6.22 23.69
CA GLU A 85 -17.33 7.02 24.92
C GLU A 85 -17.74 8.47 24.65
N ARG A 86 -17.18 9.09 23.61
CA ARG A 86 -17.59 10.45 23.19
C ARG A 86 -19.06 10.50 22.74
N LYS A 87 -19.55 9.47 22.05
CA LYS A 87 -20.96 9.38 21.66
C LYS A 87 -21.86 9.29 22.89
N LEU A 88 -21.55 8.39 23.83
CA LEU A 88 -22.34 8.22 25.06
C LEU A 88 -22.36 9.51 25.90
N ILE A 89 -21.22 10.22 25.99
CA ILE A 89 -21.16 11.51 26.67
C ILE A 89 -21.99 12.57 25.92
N ASN A 90 -21.94 12.58 24.58
CA ASN A 90 -22.70 13.53 23.77
C ASN A 90 -24.20 13.26 23.81
N GLU A 91 -24.64 12.00 23.87
CA GLU A 91 -26.05 11.62 24.03
C GLU A 91 -26.58 12.16 25.37
N ARG A 92 -25.86 11.90 26.47
CA ARG A 92 -26.20 12.45 27.79
C ARG A 92 -26.24 13.98 27.80
N LYS A 93 -25.32 14.64 27.09
CA LYS A 93 -25.32 16.11 26.98
C LYS A 93 -26.44 16.61 26.07
N ALA A 94 -26.79 15.91 25.01
CA ALA A 94 -27.83 16.29 24.07
C ALA A 94 -29.22 16.25 24.72
N GLU A 95 -29.44 15.35 25.67
CA GLU A 95 -30.66 15.35 26.50
C GLU A 95 -30.80 16.66 27.31
N VAL A 96 -29.68 17.24 27.74
CA VAL A 96 -29.65 18.47 28.55
C VAL A 96 -29.68 19.74 27.68
N VAL A 97 -29.06 19.73 26.51
CA VAL A 97 -28.86 20.93 25.69
C VAL A 97 -30.11 21.28 24.86
N GLN A 98 -30.51 22.55 24.89
CA GLN A 98 -31.64 23.09 24.12
C GLN A 98 -31.33 23.12 22.61
N VAL A 99 -32.35 22.90 21.78
CA VAL A 99 -32.25 23.05 20.31
C VAL A 99 -31.91 24.51 19.98
N VAL A 100 -30.72 24.73 19.43
CA VAL A 100 -30.27 26.04 18.95
C VAL A 100 -30.88 26.30 17.56
N SER A 101 -31.36 27.52 17.31
CA SER A 101 -31.92 27.91 16.01
C SER A 101 -30.87 27.88 14.89
N HIS A 102 -31.32 27.59 13.65
CA HIS A 102 -30.44 27.43 12.48
C HIS A 102 -29.51 28.64 12.25
N PHE A 103 -30.01 29.87 12.42
CA PHE A 103 -29.21 31.09 12.27
C PHE A 103 -28.04 31.19 13.25
N LYS A 104 -28.23 30.75 14.51
CA LYS A 104 -27.14 30.71 15.49
C LYS A 104 -26.10 29.63 15.13
N LEU A 105 -26.55 28.50 14.58
CA LEU A 105 -25.65 27.42 14.13
C LEU A 105 -24.75 27.86 12.96
N GLU A 106 -25.33 28.56 11.97
CA GLU A 106 -24.58 29.15 10.84
C GLU A 106 -23.49 30.10 11.36
N PHE A 107 -23.81 30.97 12.33
CA PHE A 107 -22.86 31.90 12.95
C PHE A 107 -21.72 31.16 13.68
N TYR A 108 -22.02 30.13 14.49
CA TYR A 108 -20.97 29.34 15.15
C TYR A 108 -20.11 28.55 14.15
N ARG A 109 -20.71 28.00 13.09
CA ARG A 109 -19.96 27.31 12.02
C ARG A 109 -18.97 28.24 11.32
N PHE A 110 -19.42 29.46 10.99
CA PHE A 110 -18.55 30.48 10.40
C PHE A 110 -17.35 30.80 11.30
N ASN A 111 -17.58 31.06 12.59
CA ASN A 111 -16.50 31.34 13.56
C ASN A 111 -15.57 30.14 13.79
N CYS A 112 -16.09 28.91 13.79
CA CYS A 112 -15.26 27.71 13.93
C CYS A 112 -14.39 27.44 12.70
N MET A 113 -14.90 27.69 11.49
CA MET A 113 -14.07 27.61 10.28
C MET A 113 -12.96 28.66 10.31
N GLU A 114 -13.25 29.88 10.74
CA GLU A 114 -12.25 30.95 10.90
C GLU A 114 -11.13 30.55 11.90
N MET A 115 -11.48 29.83 12.98
CA MET A 115 -10.51 29.27 13.95
C MET A 115 -9.69 28.09 13.37
N LEU A 116 -10.30 27.22 12.55
CA LEU A 116 -9.58 26.11 11.92
C LEU A 116 -8.64 26.61 10.83
N ASP A 117 -9.07 27.57 10.02
CA ASP A 117 -8.24 28.22 9.01
C ASP A 117 -7.09 28.97 9.67
N THR A 118 -7.27 29.68 10.79
CA THR A 118 -6.15 30.30 11.52
C THR A 118 -5.14 29.28 12.08
N THR A 119 -5.59 28.11 12.56
CA THR A 119 -4.65 27.04 12.99
C THR A 119 -3.96 26.31 11.83
N PHE A 120 -4.58 26.24 10.66
CA PHE A 120 -3.96 25.67 9.45
C PHE A 120 -3.04 26.67 8.75
N CYS A 121 -3.36 27.97 8.82
CA CYS A 121 -2.59 29.06 8.23
C CYS A 121 -1.23 29.25 8.92
N CYS A 122 -1.08 28.92 10.20
CA CYS A 122 0.22 28.98 10.89
C CYS A 122 1.26 27.92 10.45
N LYS A 123 0.96 27.03 9.49
CA LYS A 123 1.90 25.99 9.04
C LYS A 123 2.38 26.13 7.60
N THR A 124 1.77 27.01 6.82
CA THR A 124 2.29 27.42 5.53
C THR A 124 2.82 28.82 5.69
N ASP A 125 4.11 29.05 5.45
CA ASP A 125 4.80 30.35 5.54
C ASP A 125 4.29 31.41 4.53
N LEU A 126 3.04 31.27 4.07
CA LEU A 126 2.27 32.24 3.33
C LEU A 126 1.38 33.03 4.30
N CYS A 127 2.00 33.68 5.29
CA CYS A 127 1.39 34.82 5.97
C CYS A 127 2.08 36.10 5.49
N PRO A 128 1.83 36.60 4.26
CA PRO A 128 2.12 37.99 3.97
C PRO A 128 1.09 38.81 4.73
N GLY A 129 1.58 39.66 5.63
CA GLY A 129 0.74 40.68 6.25
C GLY A 129 0.10 41.61 5.21
N SER A 130 -0.80 42.45 5.71
CA SER A 130 -1.46 43.58 5.07
C SER A 130 -2.81 43.32 4.38
N GLY A 131 -3.86 43.74 5.09
CA GLY A 131 -4.86 44.65 4.52
C GLY A 131 -5.92 44.03 3.61
N LEU A 132 -7.00 43.53 4.21
CA LEU A 132 -8.33 43.67 3.62
C LEU A 132 -9.37 43.66 4.76
N ALA A 133 -9.56 44.85 5.34
CA ALA A 133 -10.74 45.18 6.10
C ALA A 133 -11.96 45.03 5.18
N PHE A 134 -12.59 43.86 5.20
CA PHE A 134 -13.83 43.62 4.48
C PHE A 134 -14.97 44.30 5.22
N LYS A 135 -15.14 45.61 4.95
CA LYS A 135 -16.35 46.38 5.24
C LYS A 135 -17.57 45.62 4.67
N LYS A 136 -18.33 44.94 5.53
CA LYS A 136 -19.73 44.65 5.23
C LYS A 136 -20.56 45.78 5.80
N ASN A 137 -21.06 46.60 4.88
CA ASN A 137 -22.08 47.61 5.09
C ASN A 137 -23.22 47.02 5.93
N PHE A 138 -23.55 47.66 7.05
CA PHE A 138 -24.90 47.67 7.57
C PHE A 138 -25.35 49.13 7.58
N TYR A 139 -26.54 49.32 7.02
CA TYR A 139 -27.25 50.58 6.78
C TYR A 139 -27.25 51.53 7.97
#